data_AF-A0A5R9J3Q3-F1
#
_entry.id   AF-A0A5R9J3Q3-F1
#
_cell.length_a   1.000
_cell.length_b   1.000
_cell.length_c   1.000
_cell.angle_alpha   90.00
_cell.angle_beta   90.00
_cell.angle_gamma   90.00
#
_symmetry.space_group_name_H-M   'P 1'
#
loop_
_entity.id
_entity.type
_entity.pdbx_description
1 polymer ?
#
loop_
_entity_poly.entity_id
_entity_poly.type
_entity_poly.pdbx_seq_one_letter_code
_entity_poly.pdbx_strand_id
1 'polypeptide(L)' 'MIADADKARVAAAIREAEKHTSGEIFCVIARHSSDYRLFPIAWAAAAALAAPLPILALTSWSAPVVYIL' A
#
# COMPACT_ATOMS: atom_id res chain seq x y z
N MET A 1 -18.90 16.76 -2.70
CA MET A 1 -19.85 16.27 -3.74
C MET A 1 -19.24 16.64 -5.08
N ILE A 2 -19.10 15.72 -6.02
CA ILE A 2 -18.52 16.06 -7.34
C ILE A 2 -19.60 16.64 -8.26
N ALA A 3 -19.21 17.55 -9.16
CA ALA A 3 -20.13 18.15 -10.12
C ALA A 3 -20.57 17.13 -11.19
N ASP A 4 -21.75 17.33 -11.79
CA ASP A 4 -22.28 16.40 -12.78
C ASP A 4 -21.48 16.39 -14.09
N ALA A 5 -20.86 17.52 -14.45
CA ALA A 5 -19.93 17.58 -15.58
C ALA A 5 -18.71 16.65 -15.37
N ASP A 6 -18.19 16.58 -14.13
CA ASP A 6 -17.08 15.67 -13.80
C ASP A 6 -17.51 14.21 -13.84
N LYS A 7 -18.72 13.90 -13.36
CA LYS A 7 -19.30 12.54 -13.48
C LYS A 7 -19.41 12.13 -14.95
N ALA A 8 -19.91 13.02 -15.81
CA ALA A 8 -20.06 12.76 -17.24
C ALA A 8 -18.69 12.52 -17.91
N ARG A 9 -17.68 13.32 -17.55
CA ARG A 9 -16.30 13.13 -18.03
C ARG A 9 -15.73 11.78 -17.61
N VAL A 10 -15.88 11.40 -16.34
CA VAL A 10 -15.40 10.10 -15.84
C VAL A 10 -16.14 8.95 -16.54
N ALA A 11 -17.46 9.04 -16.70
CA ALA A 11 -18.25 8.03 -17.40
C ALA A 11 -17.84 7.87 -18.87
N ALA A 12 -17.53 8.97 -19.57
CA ALA A 12 -17.04 8.91 -20.94
C ALA A 12 -15.67 8.23 -21.03
N ALA A 13 -14.76 8.55 -20.10
CA ALA A 13 -13.43 7.92 -20.03
C ALA A 13 -13.51 6.42 -19.72
N ILE A 14 -14.40 6.02 -18.81
CA ILE A 14 -14.68 4.61 -18.49
C ILE A 14 -15.13 3.85 -19.75
N ARG A 15 -16.14 4.39 -20.46
CA ARG A 15 -16.66 3.75 -21.69
C ARG A 15 -15.60 3.62 -22.78
N GLU A 16 -14.69 4.58 -22.89
CA GLU A 16 -13.60 4.50 -23.85
C GLU A 16 -12.60 3.40 -23.47
N ALA A 17 -12.23 3.31 -22.19
CA ALA A 17 -11.33 2.28 -21.69
C ALA A 17 -11.94 0.87 -21.83
N GLU A 18 -13.23 0.70 -21.57
CA GLU A 18 -13.96 -0.57 -21.72
C GLU A 18 -13.97 -1.09 -23.16
N LYS A 19 -13.80 -0.24 -24.19
CA LYS A 19 -13.65 -0.74 -25.58
C LYS A 19 -12.39 -1.57 -25.78
N HIS A 20 -11.40 -1.41 -24.91
CA HIS A 20 -10.10 -2.07 -25.00
C HIS A 20 -9.96 -3.27 -24.05
N THR A 21 -11.01 -3.64 -23.33
CA THR A 21 -11.01 -4.76 -22.39
C THR A 21 -12.36 -5.49 -22.43
N SER A 22 -12.40 -6.75 -22.04
CA SER A 22 -13.67 -7.49 -21.87
C SER A 22 -14.29 -7.30 -20.49
N GLY A 23 -13.66 -6.52 -19.60
CA GLY A 23 -14.13 -6.28 -18.23
C GLY A 23 -14.90 -4.97 -18.08
N GLU A 24 -15.79 -4.93 -17.08
CA GLU A 24 -16.49 -3.71 -16.66
C GLU A 24 -15.63 -2.88 -15.69
N ILE A 25 -15.64 -1.56 -15.85
CA ILE A 25 -14.87 -0.62 -15.02
C ILE A 25 -15.84 0.19 -14.16
N PHE A 26 -15.72 0.05 -12.83
CA PHE A 26 -16.54 0.78 -11.87
C PHE A 26 -15.73 1.83 -11.10
N CYS A 27 -16.29 3.04 -10.95
CA CYS A 27 -15.65 4.12 -10.19
C CYS A 27 -16.46 4.46 -8.94
N VAL A 28 -15.81 4.34 -7.78
CA VAL A 28 -16.38 4.71 -6.47
C VAL A 28 -15.61 5.90 -5.92
N ILE A 29 -16.35 6.93 -5.49
CA ILE A 29 -15.78 8.09 -4.82
C ILE A 29 -16.05 7.96 -3.33
N ALA A 30 -15.00 7.62 -2.58
CA ALA A 30 -15.04 7.48 -1.14
C ALA A 30 -13.97 8.34 -0.49
N ARG A 31 -14.20 8.75 0.76
CA ARG A 31 -13.16 9.41 1.58
C ARG A 31 -11.96 8.51 1.84
N HIS A 32 -12.16 7.19 1.86
CA HIS A 32 -11.14 6.20 2.13
C HIS A 32 -11.42 4.94 1.32
N SER A 33 -10.40 4.38 0.67
CA SER A 33 -10.54 3.16 -0.14
C SER A 33 -10.35 1.87 0.66
N SER A 34 -9.55 1.91 1.73
CA SER A 34 -9.20 0.76 2.58
C SER A 34 -8.47 1.27 3.80
N ASP A 35 -8.66 0.68 4.99
CA ASP A 35 -7.96 1.08 6.22
C ASP A 35 -6.43 0.97 6.17
N TYR A 36 -5.85 0.35 5.12
CA TYR A 36 -4.40 0.17 4.91
C TYR A 36 -3.62 -0.38 6.12
N ARG A 37 -4.28 -1.08 7.05
CA ARG A 37 -3.68 -1.60 8.30
C ARG A 37 -2.47 -2.52 8.07
N LEU A 38 -2.46 -3.22 6.94
CA LEU A 38 -1.34 -4.06 6.53
C LEU A 38 -0.06 -3.27 6.23
N PHE A 39 -0.18 -2.02 5.81
CA PHE A 39 0.97 -1.19 5.43
C PHE A 39 1.89 -0.85 6.62
N PRO A 40 1.39 -0.32 7.76
CA PRO A 40 2.23 -0.12 8.94
C PRO A 40 2.72 -1.44 9.55
N ILE A 41 1.93 -2.52 9.49
CA ILE A 41 2.35 -3.84 9.97
C ILE A 41 3.52 -4.38 9.12
N ALA A 42 3.45 -4.24 7.79
CA ALA A 42 4.52 -4.66 6.89
C ALA A 42 5.81 -3.87 7.17
N TRP A 43 5.71 -2.56 7.39
CA TRP A 43 6.86 -1.74 7.79
C TRP A 43 7.41 -2.10 9.17
N ALA A 44 6.55 -2.40 10.15
CA ALA A 44 7.00 -2.87 11.46
C ALA A 44 7.73 -4.21 11.36
N ALA A 45 7.23 -5.14 10.55
CA ALA A 45 7.90 -6.42 10.29
C ALA A 45 9.25 -6.23 9.57
N ALA A 46 9.30 -5.36 8.57
CA ALA A 46 10.54 -5.01 7.87
C ALA A 46 11.56 -4.36 8.82
N ALA A 47 11.11 -3.45 9.70
CA ALA A 47 11.95 -2.83 10.72
C ALA A 47 12.46 -3.85 11.74
N ALA A 48 11.60 -4.77 12.21
CA ALA A 48 12.01 -5.84 13.12
C ALA A 48 13.06 -6.77 12.50
N LEU A 49 12.93 -7.08 11.21
CA LEU A 49 13.91 -7.89 10.48
C LEU A 49 15.23 -7.12 10.25
N ALA A 50 15.17 -5.81 10.04
CA ALA A 50 16.34 -4.97 9.81
C ALA A 50 17.05 -4.54 11.10
N ALA A 51 16.33 -4.45 12.22
CA ALA A 51 16.85 -4.02 13.52
C ALA A 51 18.12 -4.73 14.02
N PRO A 52 18.30 -6.06 13.86
CA PRO A 52 19.52 -6.72 14.31
C PRO A 52 20.75 -6.39 13.46
N LEU A 53 20.60 -6.01 12.19
CA LEU A 53 21.72 -5.74 11.28
C LEU A 53 22.67 -4.63 11.78
N PRO A 54 22.20 -3.42 12.15
CA PRO A 54 23.08 -2.39 12.69
C PRO A 54 23.72 -2.80 14.02
N ILE A 55 23.03 -3.58 14.85
CA ILE A 55 23.56 -4.05 16.14
C ILE A 55 24.72 -5.02 15.90
N LEU A 56 24.58 -5.95 14.95
CA LEU A 56 25.66 -6.87 14.56
C LEU A 56 26.84 -6.14 13.91
N ALA A 57 26.58 -5.08 13.14
CA ALA A 57 27.64 -4.32 12.47
C ALA A 57 28.47 -3.44 13.43
N LEU A 58 27.86 -2.96 14.51
CA LEU A 58 28.48 -2.00 15.43
C LEU A 58 28.96 -2.63 16.74
N THR A 59 28.62 -3.90 17.01
CA THR A 59 28.99 -4.59 18.25
C THR A 59 29.78 -5.87 17.97
N SER A 60 30.57 -6.32 18.93
CA SER A 60 31.26 -7.62 18.89
C SER A 60 30.43 -8.76 19.49
N TRP A 61 29.13 -8.53 19.73
CA TRP A 61 28.24 -9.52 20.34
C TRP A 61 27.93 -10.65 19.36
N SER A 62 27.73 -11.86 19.89
CA SER A 62 27.36 -13.01 19.05
C SER A 62 25.91 -12.87 18.57
N ALA A 63 25.63 -13.37 17.36
CA ALA A 63 24.30 -13.27 16.76
C ALA A 63 23.15 -13.77 17.67
N PRO A 64 23.28 -14.87 18.43
CA PRO A 64 22.22 -15.30 19.35
C PRO A 64 21.85 -14.26 20.41
N VAL A 65 22.84 -13.50 20.92
CA VAL A 65 22.60 -12.46 21.93
C VAL A 65 21.80 -11.31 21.34
N VAL A 66 22.11 -10.91 20.10
CA VAL A 66 21.41 -9.81 19.41
C VAL A 66 19.98 -10.17 19.02
N TYR A 67 19.70 -11.44 18.75
CA TYR A 67 18.34 -11.90 18.39
C TYR A 67 17.44 -12.21 19.61
N ILE A 68 18.00 -12.38 20.81
CA ILE A 68 17.25 -12.70 22.04
C ILE A 68 16.95 -11.44 22.88
N LEU A 69 17.72 -10.36 22.70
CA LEU A 69 17.48 -9.03 23.30
C LEU A 69 16.35 -8.28 22.58
#